data_AF-A0A975HN39-F1
#
_entry.id   AF-A0A975HN39-F1
#
_cell.length_a   1.000
_cell.length_b   1.000
_cell.length_c   1.000
_cell.angle_alpha   90.00
_cell.angle_beta   90.00
_cell.angle_gamma   90.00
#
_symmetry.space_group_name_H-M   'P 1'
#
loop_
_entity.id
_entity.type
_entity.pdbx_description
1 polymer ?
#
loop_
_entity_poly.entity_id
_entity_poly.type
_entity_poly.pdbx_seq_one_letter_code
_entity_poly.pdbx_strand_id
1 'polypeptide(L)'
;MNELAQLAEQTTVEPAQRAKQVKALRLRWNECGPILNDETKALAERFEQQIERAFEPCRSYFAEQEAQRKQNEESRLSIINALDVLAQSAAVDSDLKALESGLQALKQQWKEAGKVDQDTYLKLSQQFKSGQDAIWLIIKSHYEANTAKKEALLASANAELENDDVSAACEHLKDLQQQWQLIGFAGAKNEHRLWQAFRAVNDAVFAKRQEEIKERRAEQSLLLDSLRDELEQLNKAAEEVKGLKEINDILNQLNSLSVPKTLRNEQNELRQILAAKLEIIQAGKRQADLEALFEGLEMGQLPEQWKKNIVSSLSSDEMLIRLEILSDVESPEMLKDERVKVQIAMLEEKLSGSDINNQDILKGFINSCPLPIESEKLVRLKRCMGM
;
A
#
# COMPACT_ATOMS: atom_id res chain seq x y z
N MET A 1 46.74 71.73 40.43
CA MET A 1 46.07 72.88 39.76
C MET A 1 46.30 72.87 38.25
N ASN A 2 47.53 73.06 37.76
CA ASN A 2 47.81 73.04 36.30
C ASN A 2 47.43 71.71 35.62
N GLU A 3 47.67 70.57 36.29
CA GLU A 3 47.26 69.25 35.80
C GLU A 3 45.72 69.11 35.65
N LEU A 4 44.92 69.74 36.54
CA LEU A 4 43.45 69.74 36.44
C LEU A 4 42.96 70.67 35.33
N ALA A 5 43.60 71.83 35.15
CA ALA A 5 43.26 72.76 34.07
C ALA A 5 43.55 72.13 32.69
N GLN A 6 44.69 71.46 32.54
CA GLN A 6 45.02 70.68 31.34
C GLN A 6 44.02 69.55 31.10
N LEU A 7 43.62 68.83 32.15
CA LEU A 7 42.64 67.74 32.03
C LEU A 7 41.23 68.24 31.66
N ALA A 8 40.86 69.45 32.09
CA ALA A 8 39.59 70.10 31.73
C ALA A 8 39.57 70.58 30.26
N GLU A 9 40.72 70.96 29.71
CA GLU A 9 40.86 71.40 28.31
C GLU A 9 41.04 70.24 27.32
N GLN A 10 41.54 69.09 27.78
CA GLN A 10 41.73 67.90 26.97
C GLN A 10 40.40 67.20 26.68
N THR A 11 39.96 67.15 25.41
CA THR A 11 38.74 66.45 24.98
C THR A 11 38.96 64.98 24.59
N THR A 12 40.22 64.54 24.43
CA THR A 12 40.59 63.22 23.88
C THR A 12 40.63 62.07 24.90
N VAL A 13 40.57 62.38 26.20
CA VAL A 13 40.61 61.37 27.27
C VAL A 13 39.23 60.75 27.47
N GLU A 14 39.15 59.42 27.50
CA GLU A 14 37.89 58.73 27.78
C GLU A 14 37.32 59.12 29.16
N PRO A 15 35.99 59.32 29.29
CA PRO A 15 35.36 59.75 30.53
C PRO A 15 35.70 58.89 31.76
N ALA A 16 35.83 57.56 31.58
CA ALA A 16 36.18 56.64 32.65
C ALA A 16 37.64 56.80 33.13
N GLN A 17 38.57 57.08 32.21
CA GLN A 17 39.98 57.32 32.54
C GLN A 17 40.15 58.70 33.19
N ARG A 18 39.45 59.71 32.66
CA ARG A 18 39.41 61.06 33.24
C ARG A 18 38.92 61.05 34.68
N ALA A 19 37.84 60.31 34.97
CA ALA A 19 37.33 60.16 36.33
C ALA A 19 38.34 59.52 37.30
N LYS A 20 39.12 58.53 36.85
CA LYS A 20 40.21 57.93 37.65
C LYS A 20 41.33 58.93 37.94
N GLN A 21 41.70 59.74 36.94
CA GLN A 21 42.73 60.78 37.10
C GLN A 21 42.27 61.88 38.06
N VAL A 22 41.02 62.36 37.94
CA VAL A 22 40.42 63.32 38.88
C VAL A 22 40.43 62.76 40.31
N LYS A 23 40.06 61.49 40.49
CA LYS A 23 40.10 60.82 41.80
C LYS A 23 41.53 60.74 42.38
N ALA A 24 42.52 60.42 41.56
CA ALA A 24 43.92 60.37 41.98
C ALA A 24 44.46 61.77 42.37
N LEU A 25 44.11 62.80 41.61
CA LEU A 25 44.47 64.19 41.90
C LEU A 25 43.82 64.69 43.20
N ARG A 26 42.57 64.28 43.48
CA ARG A 26 41.91 64.58 44.75
C ARG A 26 42.57 63.88 45.94
N LEU A 27 43.02 62.64 45.77
CA LEU A 27 43.78 61.91 46.80
C LEU A 27 45.11 62.61 47.10
N ARG A 28 45.88 62.96 46.06
CA ARG A 28 47.15 63.68 46.17
C ARG A 28 47.00 65.04 46.83
N TRP A 29 45.89 65.74 46.59
CA TRP A 29 45.57 66.99 47.27
C TRP A 29 45.29 66.79 48.76
N ASN A 30 44.55 65.75 49.14
CA ASN A 30 44.28 65.43 50.55
C ASN A 30 45.56 65.06 51.32
N GLU A 31 46.57 64.54 50.64
CA GLU A 31 47.90 64.26 51.22
C GLU A 31 48.70 65.54 51.52
N CYS A 32 48.36 66.70 50.94
CA CYS A 32 49.07 67.97 51.16
C CYS A 32 48.76 68.66 52.50
N GLY A 33 47.84 68.13 53.32
CA GLY A 33 47.55 68.61 54.67
C GLY A 33 46.32 69.53 54.80
N PRO A 34 45.93 69.89 56.04
CA PRO A 34 44.68 70.61 56.33
C PRO A 34 44.72 72.10 55.95
N ILE A 35 43.54 72.67 55.72
CA ILE A 35 43.33 74.10 55.46
C ILE A 35 43.40 74.85 56.79
N LEU A 36 44.35 75.76 56.95
CA LEU A 36 44.64 76.43 58.22
C LEU A 36 44.33 77.95 58.21
N ASN A 37 44.46 78.61 57.05
CA ASN A 37 44.34 80.07 56.88
C ASN A 37 43.43 80.46 55.70
N ASP A 38 42.98 81.71 55.63
CA ASP A 38 42.09 82.22 54.57
C ASP A 38 42.67 82.05 53.14
N GLU A 39 43.99 82.16 52.97
CA GLU A 39 44.67 81.90 51.69
C GLU A 39 44.58 80.42 51.27
N THR A 40 44.71 79.49 52.23
CA THR A 40 44.57 78.05 51.97
C THR A 40 43.12 77.67 51.65
N LYS A 41 42.15 78.42 52.19
CA LYS A 41 40.72 78.27 51.87
C LYS A 41 40.42 78.72 50.45
N ALA A 42 40.92 79.88 50.03
CA ALA A 42 40.79 80.36 48.65
C ALA A 42 41.47 79.41 47.64
N LEU A 43 42.60 78.79 48.01
CA LEU A 43 43.27 77.79 47.17
C LEU A 43 42.45 76.50 47.05
N ALA A 44 41.84 76.03 48.14
CA ALA A 44 40.95 74.86 48.13
C ALA A 44 39.68 75.10 47.29
N GLU A 45 39.07 76.29 47.38
CA GLU A 45 37.93 76.67 46.55
C GLU A 45 38.28 76.69 45.05
N ARG A 46 39.44 77.23 44.68
CA ARG A 46 39.94 77.18 43.29
C ARG A 46 40.19 75.75 42.84
N PHE A 47 40.73 74.89 43.71
CA PHE A 47 41.00 73.50 43.41
C PHE A 47 39.70 72.71 43.15
N GLU A 48 38.69 72.86 44.00
CA GLU A 48 37.38 72.24 43.80
C GLU A 48 36.70 72.72 42.51
N GLN A 49 36.78 74.02 42.17
CA GLN A 49 36.27 74.53 40.88
C GLN A 49 36.95 73.86 39.67
N GLN A 50 38.25 73.57 39.75
CA GLN A 50 38.97 72.90 38.67
C GLN A 50 38.66 71.39 38.61
N ILE A 51 38.42 70.75 39.76
CA ILE A 51 37.91 69.37 39.81
C ILE A 51 36.54 69.29 39.14
N GLU A 52 35.61 70.19 39.49
CA GLU A 52 34.27 70.19 38.93
C GLU A 52 34.30 70.39 37.41
N ARG A 53 35.11 71.34 36.92
CA ARG A 53 35.33 71.53 35.47
C ARG A 53 35.90 70.29 34.78
N ALA A 54 36.88 69.63 35.40
CA ALA A 54 37.48 68.41 34.84
C ALA A 54 36.52 67.20 34.90
N PHE A 55 35.61 67.15 35.88
CA PHE A 55 34.67 66.05 36.07
C PHE A 55 33.33 66.24 35.33
N GLU A 56 32.97 67.46 34.95
CA GLU A 56 31.70 67.78 34.26
C GLU A 56 31.39 66.83 33.08
N PRO A 57 32.34 66.53 32.15
CA PRO A 57 32.06 65.62 31.04
C PRO A 57 31.92 64.14 31.45
N CYS A 58 32.38 63.77 32.66
CA CYS A 58 32.21 62.42 33.20
C CYS A 58 30.83 62.23 33.82
N ARG A 59 30.14 63.30 34.25
CA ARG A 59 28.82 63.23 34.87
C ARG A 59 27.78 62.63 33.91
N SER A 60 27.75 63.11 32.67
CA SER A 60 26.84 62.60 31.64
C SER A 60 27.10 61.12 31.32
N TYR A 61 28.37 60.71 31.20
CA TYR A 61 28.74 59.31 30.97
C TYR A 61 28.27 58.38 32.09
N PHE A 62 28.51 58.73 33.36
CA PHE A 62 28.06 57.89 34.48
C PHE A 62 26.53 57.93 34.68
N ALA A 63 25.88 59.05 34.37
CA ALA A 63 24.42 59.14 34.34
C ALA A 63 23.83 58.22 33.27
N GLU A 64 24.41 58.19 32.06
CA GLU A 64 24.01 57.29 30.97
C GLU A 64 24.27 55.82 31.33
N GLN A 65 25.42 55.49 31.94
CA GLN A 65 25.69 54.13 32.42
C GLN A 65 24.72 53.67 33.50
N GLU A 66 24.35 54.56 34.43
CA GLU A 66 23.37 54.26 35.47
C GLU A 66 21.97 54.08 34.87
N ALA A 67 21.58 54.94 33.91
CA ALA A 67 20.34 54.77 33.16
C ALA A 67 20.31 53.43 32.40
N GLN A 68 21.42 53.06 31.75
CA GLN A 68 21.54 51.77 31.07
C GLN A 68 21.44 50.59 32.05
N ARG A 69 22.06 50.68 33.24
CA ARG A 69 21.94 49.65 34.27
C ARG A 69 20.50 49.48 34.74
N LYS A 70 19.78 50.58 34.98
CA LYS A 70 18.36 50.56 35.34
C LYS A 70 17.50 49.96 34.24
N GLN A 71 17.73 50.34 32.98
CA GLN A 71 17.03 49.76 31.83
C GLN A 71 17.31 48.24 31.70
N ASN A 72 18.54 47.80 31.95
CA ASN A 72 18.92 46.39 31.94
C ASN A 72 18.24 45.62 33.09
N GLU A 73 18.14 46.23 34.28
CA GLU A 73 17.42 45.68 35.43
C GLU A 73 15.92 45.52 35.12
N GLU A 74 15.28 46.56 34.58
CA GLU A 74 13.88 46.52 34.13
C GLU A 74 13.65 45.45 33.06
N SER A 75 14.58 45.32 32.11
CA SER A 75 14.53 44.28 31.07
C SER A 75 14.60 42.88 31.68
N ARG A 76 15.50 42.66 32.65
CA ARG A 76 15.62 41.39 33.37
C ARG A 76 14.37 41.06 34.19
N LEU A 77 13.78 42.05 34.86
CA LEU A 77 12.52 41.89 35.58
C LEU A 77 11.36 41.53 34.64
N SER A 78 11.27 42.19 33.48
CA SER A 78 10.28 41.88 32.45
C SER A 78 10.40 40.43 31.96
N ILE A 79 11.63 39.93 31.74
CA ILE A 79 11.90 38.54 31.36
C ILE A 79 11.44 37.56 32.45
N ILE A 80 11.66 37.88 33.74
CA ILE A 80 11.21 37.05 34.86
C ILE A 80 9.67 37.01 34.91
N ASN A 81 9.01 38.16 34.78
CA ASN A 81 7.55 38.22 34.73
C ASN A 81 7.00 37.42 33.54
N ALA A 82 7.63 37.50 32.37
CA ALA A 82 7.25 36.71 31.21
C ALA A 82 7.43 35.20 31.43
N LEU A 83 8.46 34.81 32.19
CA LEU A 83 8.70 33.42 32.58
C LEU A 83 7.58 32.89 33.49
N ASP A 84 7.13 33.70 34.47
CA ASP A 84 6.03 33.34 35.37
C ASP A 84 4.70 33.22 34.61
N VAL A 85 4.43 34.14 33.68
CA VAL A 85 3.24 34.06 32.81
C VAL A 85 3.28 32.79 31.94
N LEU A 86 4.44 32.46 31.38
CA LEU A 86 4.61 31.24 30.59
C LEU A 86 4.39 29.97 31.42
N ALA A 87 4.85 29.96 32.68
CA ALA A 87 4.62 28.86 33.60
C ALA A 87 3.12 28.71 33.96
N GLN A 88 2.43 29.83 34.17
CA GLN A 88 0.98 29.84 34.44
C GLN A 88 0.16 29.41 33.22
N SER A 89 0.52 29.84 32.01
CA SER A 89 -0.19 29.45 30.80
C SER A 89 -0.06 27.95 30.54
N ALA A 90 1.09 27.37 30.84
CA ALA A 90 1.34 25.92 30.71
C ALA A 90 0.49 25.05 31.66
N ALA A 91 -0.08 25.64 32.72
CA ALA A 91 -1.01 24.93 33.59
C ALA A 91 -2.42 24.79 32.98
N VAL A 92 -2.77 25.64 32.01
CA VAL A 92 -4.10 25.70 31.38
C VAL A 92 -4.08 25.12 29.97
N ASP A 93 -3.03 25.43 29.21
CA ASP A 93 -2.85 24.98 27.83
C ASP A 93 -1.67 24.00 27.73
N SER A 94 -1.81 23.00 26.87
CA SER A 94 -0.97 21.79 26.82
C SER A 94 -0.01 21.76 25.63
N ASP A 95 0.23 22.89 24.97
CA ASP A 95 1.24 22.97 23.91
C ASP A 95 2.66 23.01 24.50
N LEU A 96 3.22 21.81 24.65
CA LEU A 96 4.58 21.59 25.12
C LEU A 96 5.65 22.23 24.22
N LYS A 97 5.40 22.33 22.91
CA LYS A 97 6.35 22.91 21.96
C LYS A 97 6.39 24.43 22.09
N ALA A 98 5.24 25.06 22.27
CA ALA A 98 5.16 26.49 22.58
C ALA A 98 5.88 26.80 23.91
N LEU A 99 5.70 25.96 24.93
CA LEU A 99 6.37 26.09 26.22
C LEU A 99 7.90 26.00 26.11
N GLU A 100 8.42 24.98 25.42
CA GLU A 100 9.86 24.79 25.20
C GLU A 100 10.48 25.96 24.41
N SER A 101 9.83 26.36 23.31
CA SER A 101 10.33 27.46 22.47
C SER A 101 10.29 28.81 23.20
N GLY A 102 9.24 29.09 23.97
CA GLY A 102 9.13 30.26 24.84
C GLY A 102 10.25 30.29 25.89
N LEU A 103 10.52 29.17 26.56
CA LEU A 103 11.62 29.08 27.53
C LEU A 103 12.99 29.35 26.89
N GLN A 104 13.24 28.85 25.67
CA GLN A 104 14.49 29.12 24.97
C GLN A 104 14.61 30.58 24.54
N ALA A 105 13.52 31.21 24.09
CA ALA A 105 13.50 32.62 23.75
C ALA A 105 13.83 33.50 24.97
N LEU A 106 13.21 33.24 26.13
CA LEU A 106 13.49 33.97 27.37
C LEU A 106 14.93 33.74 27.86
N LYS A 107 15.47 32.53 27.71
CA LYS A 107 16.89 32.24 27.97
C LYS A 107 17.83 33.07 27.11
N GLN A 108 17.48 33.29 25.85
CA GLN A 108 18.28 34.11 24.95
C GLN A 108 18.19 35.59 25.32
N GLN A 109 16.98 36.11 25.57
CA GLN A 109 16.77 37.48 26.04
C GLN A 109 17.53 37.77 27.35
N TRP A 110 17.54 36.81 28.29
CA TRP A 110 18.29 36.95 29.54
C TRP A 110 19.80 37.12 29.35
N LYS A 111 20.37 36.44 28.35
CA LYS A 111 21.80 36.58 27.99
C LYS A 111 22.09 37.94 27.37
N GLU A 112 21.13 38.51 26.65
CA GLU A 112 21.25 39.77 25.92
C GLU A 112 20.92 41.02 26.77
N ALA A 113 20.26 40.85 27.92
CA ALA A 113 19.76 41.93 28.79
C ALA A 113 20.84 42.80 29.50
N GLY A 114 22.07 42.86 28.98
CA GLY A 114 23.11 43.78 29.44
C GLY A 114 23.61 43.54 30.86
N LYS A 115 24.48 44.44 31.35
CA LYS A 115 25.08 44.35 32.70
C LYS A 115 24.25 45.12 33.73
N VAL A 116 24.17 44.57 34.94
CA VAL A 116 23.61 45.20 36.14
C VAL A 116 24.64 45.07 37.27
N ASP A 117 24.39 45.68 38.44
CA ASP A 117 25.25 45.50 39.60
C ASP A 117 25.23 44.04 40.11
N GLN A 118 26.27 43.65 40.85
CA GLN A 118 26.47 42.26 41.22
C GLN A 118 25.37 41.73 42.16
N ASP A 119 24.93 42.51 43.13
CA ASP A 119 23.94 42.08 44.12
C ASP A 119 22.55 41.94 43.48
N THR A 120 22.17 42.88 42.62
CA THR A 120 20.94 42.81 41.82
C THR A 120 21.00 41.64 40.85
N TYR A 121 22.12 41.42 40.16
CA TYR A 121 22.29 40.28 39.26
C TYR A 121 22.04 38.94 39.99
N LEU A 122 22.63 38.76 41.18
CA LEU A 122 22.48 37.53 41.94
C LEU A 122 21.02 37.27 42.33
N LYS A 123 20.31 38.30 42.81
CA LYS A 123 18.89 38.21 43.17
C LYS A 123 18.02 37.87 41.95
N LEU A 124 18.18 38.60 40.85
CA LEU A 124 17.38 38.37 39.63
C LEU A 124 17.72 37.01 39.00
N SER A 125 18.98 36.60 39.00
CA SER A 125 19.39 35.29 38.48
C SER A 125 18.80 34.14 39.30
N GLN A 126 18.63 34.29 40.62
CA GLN A 126 17.99 33.29 41.46
C GLN A 126 16.49 33.17 41.15
N GLN A 127 15.80 34.30 40.96
CA GLN A 127 14.39 34.32 40.57
C GLN A 127 14.20 33.69 39.19
N PHE A 128 15.03 34.09 38.22
CA PHE A 128 15.01 33.53 36.87
C PHE A 128 15.22 32.02 36.89
N LYS A 129 16.24 31.53 37.62
CA LYS A 129 16.47 30.08 37.79
C LYS A 129 15.26 29.37 38.39
N SER A 130 14.63 29.94 39.42
CA SER A 130 13.47 29.32 40.07
C SER A 130 12.29 29.18 39.09
N GLY A 131 12.02 30.20 38.27
CA GLY A 131 10.98 30.10 37.22
C GLY A 131 11.35 29.09 36.13
N GLN A 132 12.64 28.96 35.77
CA GLN A 132 13.09 27.94 34.83
C GLN A 132 12.87 26.53 35.37
N ASP A 133 13.23 26.30 36.63
CA ASP A 133 13.08 25.01 37.29
C ASP A 133 11.59 24.62 37.37
N ALA A 134 10.69 25.59 37.62
CA ALA A 134 9.24 25.36 37.60
C ALA A 134 8.71 24.91 36.23
N ILE A 135 9.11 25.59 35.15
CA ILE A 135 8.73 25.18 33.78
C ILE A 135 9.33 23.81 33.43
N TRP A 136 10.58 23.56 33.83
CA TRP A 136 11.23 22.29 33.54
C TRP A 136 10.54 21.11 34.26
N LEU A 137 10.02 21.33 35.46
CA LEU A 137 9.19 20.34 36.17
C LEU A 137 7.92 20.01 35.39
N ILE A 138 7.25 21.01 34.82
CA ILE A 138 6.06 20.82 33.98
C ILE A 138 6.43 19.99 32.74
N ILE A 139 7.47 20.39 32.00
CA ILE A 139 7.96 19.68 30.81
C ILE A 139 8.28 18.21 31.15
N LYS A 140 8.99 17.99 32.26
CA LYS A 140 9.33 16.65 32.73
C LYS A 140 8.08 15.82 33.03
N SER A 141 7.09 16.38 33.71
CA SER A 141 5.81 15.70 33.99
C SER A 141 5.08 15.31 32.70
N HIS A 142 5.08 16.17 31.68
CA HIS A 142 4.50 15.83 30.38
C HIS A 142 5.24 14.69 29.68
N TYR A 143 6.58 14.71 29.70
CA TYR A 143 7.38 13.61 29.15
C TYR A 143 7.14 12.29 29.88
N GLU A 144 6.99 12.31 31.20
CA GLU A 144 6.67 11.12 32.00
C GLU A 144 5.27 10.59 31.67
N ALA A 145 4.27 11.46 31.55
CA ALA A 145 2.92 11.07 31.14
C ALA A 145 2.90 10.48 29.71
N ASN A 146 3.64 11.07 28.77
CA ASN A 146 3.76 10.56 27.41
C ASN A 146 4.54 9.24 27.36
N THR A 147 5.58 9.10 28.19
CA THR A 147 6.33 7.85 28.37
C THR A 147 5.39 6.73 28.81
N ALA A 148 4.57 6.96 29.85
CA ALA A 148 3.64 5.96 30.36
C ALA A 148 2.60 5.54 29.31
N LYS A 149 2.05 6.49 28.54
CA LYS A 149 1.12 6.19 27.43
C LYS A 149 1.78 5.36 26.33
N LYS A 150 3.02 5.69 25.95
CA LYS A 150 3.78 4.92 24.95
C LYS A 150 4.20 3.54 25.46
N GLU A 151 4.53 3.41 26.74
CA GLU A 151 4.77 2.11 27.38
C GLU A 151 3.53 1.23 27.37
N ALA A 152 2.34 1.79 27.60
CA ALA A 152 1.08 1.07 27.47
C ALA A 152 0.83 0.59 26.03
N LEU A 153 1.06 1.45 25.02
CA LEU A 153 0.96 1.03 23.61
C LEU A 153 1.97 -0.06 23.26
N LEU A 154 3.19 0.03 23.78
CA LEU A 154 4.21 -0.99 23.59
C LEU A 154 3.81 -2.32 24.25
N ALA A 155 3.21 -2.29 25.43
CA ALA A 155 2.68 -3.49 26.07
C ALA A 155 1.57 -4.14 25.22
N SER A 156 0.63 -3.35 24.71
CA SER A 156 -0.41 -3.84 23.78
C SER A 156 0.20 -4.40 22.49
N ALA A 157 1.20 -3.73 21.91
CA ALA A 157 1.88 -4.21 20.73
C ALA A 157 2.60 -5.55 20.99
N ASN A 158 3.25 -5.71 22.15
CA ASN A 158 3.91 -6.97 22.50
C ASN A 158 2.91 -8.13 22.62
N ALA A 159 1.69 -7.88 23.11
CA ALA A 159 0.65 -8.91 23.17
C ALA A 159 0.28 -9.45 21.77
N GLU A 160 0.38 -8.62 20.72
CA GLU A 160 0.12 -9.04 19.34
C GLU A 160 1.20 -10.00 18.77
N LEU A 161 2.35 -10.16 19.43
CA LEU A 161 3.36 -11.16 19.02
C LEU A 161 2.91 -12.60 19.27
N GLU A 162 2.05 -12.78 20.27
CA GLU A 162 1.49 -14.07 20.69
C GLU A 162 0.14 -14.36 20.02
N ASN A 163 -0.38 -13.43 19.23
CA ASN A 163 -1.64 -13.59 18.52
C ASN A 163 -1.46 -14.52 17.31
N ASP A 164 -2.29 -15.57 17.24
CA ASP A 164 -2.29 -16.54 16.14
C ASP A 164 -2.86 -15.95 14.85
N ASP A 165 -3.78 -14.96 14.93
CA ASP A 165 -4.26 -14.26 13.74
C ASP A 165 -3.32 -13.12 13.38
N VAL A 166 -2.32 -13.45 12.57
CA VAL A 166 -1.30 -12.51 12.11
C VAL A 166 -1.91 -11.36 11.28
N SER A 167 -3.05 -11.58 10.60
CA SER A 167 -3.69 -10.52 9.83
C SER A 167 -4.36 -9.49 10.74
N ALA A 168 -5.11 -9.95 11.74
CA ALA A 168 -5.73 -9.08 12.74
C ALA A 168 -4.67 -8.34 13.57
N ALA A 169 -3.60 -9.03 13.99
CA ALA A 169 -2.46 -8.45 14.69
C ALA A 169 -1.82 -7.29 13.90
N CYS A 170 -1.65 -7.45 12.59
CA CYS A 170 -1.15 -6.37 11.73
C CYS A 170 -2.09 -5.16 11.65
N GLU A 171 -3.41 -5.35 11.71
CA GLU A 171 -4.38 -4.24 11.68
C GLU A 171 -4.35 -3.47 13.00
N HIS A 172 -4.39 -4.18 14.13
CA HIS A 172 -4.23 -3.58 15.45
C HIS A 172 -2.91 -2.81 15.60
N LEU A 173 -1.79 -3.37 15.12
CA LEU A 173 -0.49 -2.68 15.18
C LEU A 173 -0.48 -1.37 14.38
N LYS A 174 -1.20 -1.29 13.26
CA LYS A 174 -1.36 -0.02 12.51
C LYS A 174 -2.12 1.02 13.32
N ASP A 175 -3.18 0.60 14.01
CA ASP A 175 -3.95 1.50 14.88
C ASP A 175 -3.11 1.97 16.07
N LEU A 176 -2.32 1.08 16.68
CA LEU A 176 -1.36 1.44 17.72
C LEU A 176 -0.29 2.42 17.19
N GLN A 177 0.17 2.26 15.95
CA GLN A 177 1.12 3.19 15.33
C GLN A 177 0.50 4.58 15.13
N GLN A 178 -0.77 4.67 14.74
CA GLN A 178 -1.48 5.95 14.66
C GLN A 178 -1.61 6.60 16.04
N GLN A 179 -2.00 5.83 17.06
CA GLN A 179 -2.08 6.32 18.43
C GLN A 179 -0.72 6.79 18.96
N TRP A 180 0.37 6.10 18.60
CA TRP A 180 1.73 6.50 18.97
C TRP A 180 2.09 7.89 18.47
N GLN A 181 1.71 8.20 17.23
CA GLN A 181 1.97 9.51 16.62
C GLN A 181 1.21 10.65 17.32
N LEU A 182 0.06 10.34 17.94
CA LEU A 182 -0.75 11.32 18.67
C LEU A 182 -0.22 11.64 20.09
N ILE A 183 0.53 10.73 20.73
CA ILE A 183 0.97 10.90 22.13
C ILE A 183 2.06 11.98 22.30
N GLY A 184 2.61 12.54 21.23
CA GLY A 184 3.63 13.59 21.30
C GLY A 184 4.98 13.07 21.82
N PHE A 185 5.92 13.97 22.12
CA PHE A 185 7.29 13.61 22.47
C PHE A 185 7.42 13.20 23.96
N ALA A 186 8.15 12.11 24.23
CA ALA A 186 8.36 11.58 25.58
C ALA A 186 9.77 11.86 26.15
N GLY A 187 10.50 12.80 25.56
CA GLY A 187 11.90 13.09 25.90
C GLY A 187 12.88 12.16 25.17
N ALA A 188 14.04 12.70 24.78
CA ALA A 188 14.94 12.04 23.81
C ALA A 188 15.36 10.61 24.19
N LYS A 189 15.67 10.38 25.47
CA LYS A 189 16.12 9.08 25.96
C LYS A 189 15.01 8.02 25.92
N ASN A 190 13.82 8.36 26.43
CA ASN A 190 12.69 7.43 26.48
C ASN A 190 12.10 7.23 25.09
N GLU A 191 11.95 8.30 24.31
CA GLU A 191 11.44 8.24 22.93
C GLU A 191 12.25 7.25 22.09
N HIS A 192 13.58 7.36 22.11
CA HIS A 192 14.44 6.49 21.32
C HIS A 192 14.30 5.02 21.73
N ARG A 193 14.37 4.73 23.04
CA ARG A 193 14.23 3.37 23.59
C ARG A 193 12.87 2.77 23.23
N LEU A 194 11.79 3.51 23.47
CA LEU A 194 10.43 3.04 23.27
C LEU A 194 10.12 2.85 21.78
N TRP A 195 10.58 3.77 20.92
CA TRP A 195 10.41 3.65 19.47
C TRP A 195 11.14 2.43 18.90
N GLN A 196 12.38 2.18 19.33
CA GLN A 196 13.12 0.99 18.90
C GLN A 196 12.40 -0.30 19.29
N ALA A 197 11.91 -0.38 20.53
CA ALA A 197 11.16 -1.54 21.00
C ALA A 197 9.84 -1.71 20.23
N PHE A 198 9.07 -0.63 20.05
CA PHE A 198 7.80 -0.67 19.30
C PHE A 198 8.01 -1.08 17.84
N ARG A 199 9.05 -0.56 17.20
CA ARG A 199 9.41 -0.92 15.84
C ARG A 199 9.83 -2.39 15.73
N ALA A 200 10.63 -2.89 16.67
CA ALA A 200 11.04 -4.29 16.66
C ALA A 200 9.83 -5.25 16.72
N VAL A 201 8.82 -4.90 17.53
CA VAL A 201 7.56 -5.66 17.61
C VAL A 201 6.81 -5.63 16.27
N ASN A 202 6.66 -4.45 15.67
CA ASN A 202 6.02 -4.30 14.37
C ASN A 202 6.75 -5.14 13.31
N ASP A 203 8.07 -4.96 13.19
CA ASP A 203 8.90 -5.66 12.21
C ASP A 203 8.76 -7.19 12.37
N ALA A 204 8.68 -7.71 13.60
CA ALA A 204 8.49 -9.13 13.87
C ALA A 204 7.13 -9.66 13.39
N VAL A 205 6.02 -8.96 13.68
CA VAL A 205 4.68 -9.39 13.25
C VAL A 205 4.52 -9.30 11.73
N PHE A 206 5.01 -8.21 11.11
CA PHE A 206 4.96 -8.08 9.65
C PHE A 206 5.85 -9.11 8.95
N ALA A 207 7.00 -9.48 9.54
CA ALA A 207 7.83 -10.56 9.03
C ALA A 207 7.12 -11.92 9.11
N LYS A 208 6.44 -12.24 10.23
CA LYS A 208 5.60 -13.45 10.34
C LYS A 208 4.54 -13.49 9.22
N ARG A 209 3.83 -12.38 8.98
CA ARG A 209 2.82 -12.28 7.91
C ARG A 209 3.41 -12.53 6.54
N GLN A 210 4.59 -11.98 6.29
CA GLN A 210 5.27 -12.13 5.01
C GLN A 210 5.69 -13.59 4.77
N GLU A 211 6.13 -14.30 5.82
CA GLU A 211 6.46 -15.72 5.71
C GLU A 211 5.21 -16.58 5.50
N GLU A 212 4.10 -16.35 6.21
CA GLU A 212 2.83 -17.07 5.95
C GLU A 212 2.33 -16.91 4.51
N ILE A 213 2.41 -15.68 3.97
CA ILE A 213 2.03 -15.40 2.59
C ILE A 213 2.97 -16.15 1.62
N LYS A 214 4.27 -16.20 1.93
CA LYS A 214 5.26 -16.87 1.12
C LYS A 214 5.07 -18.39 1.13
N GLU A 215 4.84 -18.99 2.29
CA GLU A 215 4.53 -20.42 2.46
C GLU A 215 3.25 -20.78 1.71
N ARG A 216 2.16 -20.04 1.93
CA ARG A 216 0.89 -20.26 1.22
C ARG A 216 1.05 -20.17 -0.29
N ARG A 217 1.86 -19.22 -0.79
CA ARG A 217 2.16 -19.10 -2.22
C ARG A 217 2.99 -20.27 -2.74
N ALA A 218 3.95 -20.76 -1.95
CA ALA A 218 4.75 -21.92 -2.31
C ALA A 218 3.88 -23.20 -2.39
N GLU A 219 3.01 -23.43 -1.40
CA GLU A 219 2.04 -24.53 -1.41
C GLU A 219 1.10 -24.45 -2.61
N GLN A 220 0.56 -23.26 -2.90
CA GLN A 220 -0.28 -23.04 -4.08
C GLN A 220 0.48 -23.28 -5.38
N SER A 221 1.76 -22.87 -5.46
CA SER A 221 2.59 -23.14 -6.64
C SER A 221 2.80 -24.63 -6.83
N LEU A 222 3.15 -25.38 -5.77
CA LEU A 222 3.34 -26.83 -5.85
C LEU A 222 2.08 -27.56 -6.29
N LEU A 223 0.91 -27.14 -5.79
CA LEU A 223 -0.38 -27.70 -6.23
C LEU A 223 -0.68 -27.36 -7.69
N LEU A 224 -0.34 -26.16 -8.15
CA LEU A 224 -0.52 -25.79 -9.56
C LEU A 224 0.43 -26.56 -10.47
N ASP A 225 1.67 -26.77 -10.04
CA ASP A 225 2.66 -27.55 -10.78
C ASP A 225 2.22 -29.02 -10.88
N SER A 226 1.73 -29.63 -9.78
CA SER A 226 1.22 -31.00 -9.84
C SER A 226 0.00 -31.14 -10.75
N LEU A 227 -0.93 -30.17 -10.72
CA LEU A 227 -2.10 -30.17 -11.61
C LEU A 227 -1.69 -29.98 -13.08
N ARG A 228 -0.65 -29.17 -13.34
CA ARG A 228 -0.11 -29.01 -14.70
C ARG A 228 0.54 -30.31 -15.18
N ASP A 229 1.32 -30.99 -14.35
CA ASP A 229 1.92 -32.28 -14.67
C ASP A 229 0.84 -33.34 -14.98
N GLU A 230 -0.24 -33.39 -14.21
CA GLU A 230 -1.39 -34.26 -14.47
C GLU A 230 -2.08 -33.93 -15.81
N LEU A 231 -2.29 -32.64 -16.12
CA LEU A 231 -2.83 -32.23 -17.40
C LEU A 231 -1.91 -32.58 -18.57
N GLU A 232 -0.60 -32.45 -18.40
CA GLU A 232 0.38 -32.85 -19.42
C GLU A 232 0.38 -34.36 -19.66
N GLN A 233 0.26 -35.17 -18.59
CA GLN A 233 0.12 -36.62 -18.71
C GLN A 233 -1.15 -37.02 -19.44
N LEU A 234 -2.29 -36.38 -19.12
CA LEU A 234 -3.54 -36.61 -19.84
C LEU A 234 -3.47 -36.16 -21.30
N ASN A 235 -2.74 -35.08 -21.59
CA ASN A 235 -2.52 -34.63 -22.96
C ASN A 235 -1.70 -35.64 -23.78
N LYS A 236 -0.60 -36.17 -23.22
CA LYS A 236 0.17 -37.24 -23.86
C LYS A 236 -0.67 -38.50 -24.09
N ALA A 237 -1.46 -38.90 -23.09
CA ALA A 237 -2.38 -40.03 -23.23
C ALA A 237 -3.38 -39.79 -24.37
N ALA A 238 -3.98 -38.60 -24.43
CA ALA A 238 -4.94 -38.24 -25.47
C ALA A 238 -4.35 -38.31 -26.89
N GLU A 239 -3.08 -37.95 -27.08
CA GLU A 239 -2.39 -38.07 -28.36
C GLU A 239 -2.25 -39.53 -28.83
N GLU A 240 -2.00 -40.47 -27.93
CA GLU A 240 -1.76 -41.88 -28.25
C GLU A 240 -3.03 -42.74 -28.36
N VAL A 241 -4.16 -42.25 -27.82
CA VAL A 241 -5.41 -43.00 -27.76
C VAL A 241 -5.99 -43.31 -29.14
N LYS A 242 -6.43 -44.57 -29.31
CA LYS A 242 -7.11 -45.09 -30.50
C LYS A 242 -8.47 -45.73 -30.20
N GLY A 243 -8.76 -46.03 -28.92
CA GLY A 243 -10.01 -46.70 -28.51
C GLY A 243 -11.06 -45.74 -27.93
N LEU A 244 -12.34 -45.98 -28.23
CA LEU A 244 -13.48 -45.23 -27.68
C LEU A 244 -13.57 -45.28 -26.14
N LYS A 245 -13.18 -46.41 -25.52
CA LYS A 245 -13.19 -46.57 -24.06
C LYS A 245 -12.12 -45.69 -23.41
N GLU A 246 -10.90 -45.72 -23.94
CA GLU A 246 -9.75 -44.94 -23.47
C GLU A 246 -10.03 -43.42 -23.55
N ILE A 247 -10.68 -42.94 -24.62
CA ILE A 247 -11.10 -41.53 -24.72
C ILE A 247 -12.08 -41.18 -23.61
N ASN A 248 -13.07 -42.03 -23.37
CA ASN A 248 -14.08 -41.78 -22.33
C ASN A 248 -13.46 -41.81 -20.92
N ASP A 249 -12.47 -42.68 -20.69
CA ASP A 249 -11.74 -42.75 -19.43
C ASP A 249 -10.93 -41.47 -19.18
N ILE A 250 -10.25 -40.94 -20.19
CA ILE A 250 -9.51 -39.65 -20.10
C ILE A 250 -10.48 -38.47 -19.88
N LEU A 251 -11.63 -38.45 -20.57
CA LEU A 251 -12.65 -37.42 -20.35
C LEU A 251 -13.21 -37.46 -18.93
N ASN A 252 -13.43 -38.65 -18.37
CA ASN A 252 -13.86 -38.81 -16.98
C ASN A 252 -12.80 -38.30 -16.00
N GLN A 253 -11.53 -38.64 -16.22
CA GLN A 253 -10.42 -38.12 -15.43
C GLN A 253 -10.34 -36.59 -15.50
N LEU A 254 -10.43 -36.02 -16.71
CA LEU A 254 -10.39 -34.57 -16.93
C LEU A 254 -11.58 -33.82 -16.30
N ASN A 255 -12.75 -34.45 -16.24
CA ASN A 255 -13.94 -33.90 -15.59
C ASN A 255 -13.90 -34.01 -14.07
N SER A 256 -13.15 -34.99 -13.53
CA SER A 256 -12.93 -35.12 -12.09
C SER A 256 -11.90 -34.14 -11.53
N LEU A 257 -11.01 -33.61 -12.39
CA LEU A 257 -10.01 -32.62 -12.03
C LEU A 257 -10.63 -31.23 -11.83
N SER A 258 -10.45 -30.67 -10.63
CA SER A 258 -10.83 -29.30 -10.32
C SER A 258 -9.75 -28.33 -10.80
N VAL A 259 -9.82 -27.94 -12.07
CA VAL A 259 -8.80 -27.10 -12.73
C VAL A 259 -8.99 -25.61 -12.39
N PRO A 260 -7.97 -24.93 -11.83
CA PRO A 260 -7.98 -23.49 -11.59
C PRO A 260 -8.05 -22.68 -12.89
N LYS A 261 -8.52 -21.43 -12.81
CA LYS A 261 -8.70 -20.54 -13.99
C LYS A 261 -7.43 -20.38 -14.83
N THR A 262 -6.25 -20.46 -14.21
CA THR A 262 -4.93 -20.33 -14.87
C THR A 262 -4.64 -21.46 -15.86
N LEU A 263 -5.13 -22.68 -15.59
CA LEU A 263 -4.90 -23.87 -16.41
C LEU A 263 -6.13 -24.22 -17.28
N ARG A 264 -7.14 -23.34 -17.31
CA ARG A 264 -8.40 -23.60 -18.03
C ARG A 264 -8.24 -23.64 -19.54
N ASN A 265 -7.26 -22.91 -20.07
CA ASN A 265 -6.96 -22.95 -21.51
C ASN A 265 -6.39 -24.32 -21.90
N GLU A 266 -5.41 -24.82 -21.13
CA GLU A 266 -4.80 -26.15 -21.32
C GLU A 266 -5.87 -27.26 -21.23
N GLN A 267 -6.81 -27.15 -20.28
CA GLN A 267 -7.95 -28.07 -20.18
C GLN A 267 -8.88 -28.02 -21.42
N ASN A 268 -9.16 -26.82 -21.93
CA ASN A 268 -10.04 -26.65 -23.08
C ASN A 268 -9.40 -27.19 -24.37
N GLU A 269 -8.10 -26.98 -24.55
CA GLU A 269 -7.34 -27.54 -25.67
C GLU A 269 -7.38 -29.07 -25.65
N LEU A 270 -7.14 -29.68 -24.49
CA LEU A 270 -7.23 -31.14 -24.33
C LEU A 270 -8.63 -31.68 -24.67
N ARG A 271 -9.68 -30.97 -24.23
CA ARG A 271 -11.08 -31.33 -24.58
C ARG A 271 -11.33 -31.27 -26.08
N GLN A 272 -10.79 -30.27 -26.77
CA GLN A 272 -10.94 -30.15 -28.22
C GLN A 272 -10.23 -31.30 -28.94
N ILE A 273 -9.01 -31.66 -28.51
CA ILE A 273 -8.26 -32.79 -29.08
C ILE A 273 -9.04 -34.10 -28.91
N LEU A 274 -9.55 -34.36 -27.70
CA LEU A 274 -10.35 -35.55 -27.41
C LEU A 274 -11.65 -35.59 -28.22
N ALA A 275 -12.34 -34.46 -28.37
CA ALA A 275 -13.54 -34.35 -29.18
C ALA A 275 -13.27 -34.66 -30.67
N ALA A 276 -12.21 -34.08 -31.24
CA ALA A 276 -11.81 -34.34 -32.61
C ALA A 276 -11.46 -35.82 -32.86
N LYS A 277 -10.71 -36.45 -31.95
CA LYS A 277 -10.39 -37.88 -32.04
C LYS A 277 -11.63 -38.77 -31.93
N LEU A 278 -12.55 -38.42 -31.03
CA LEU A 278 -13.81 -39.14 -30.87
C LEU A 278 -14.64 -39.08 -32.16
N GLU A 279 -14.72 -37.91 -32.81
CA GLU A 279 -15.39 -37.77 -34.10
C GLU A 279 -14.74 -38.63 -35.19
N ILE A 280 -13.42 -38.65 -35.29
CA ILE A 280 -12.69 -39.48 -36.28
C ILE A 280 -13.00 -40.97 -36.07
N ILE A 281 -12.92 -41.48 -34.83
CA ILE A 281 -13.20 -42.89 -34.53
C ILE A 281 -14.66 -43.24 -34.82
N GLN A 282 -15.59 -42.36 -34.44
CA GLN A 282 -17.00 -42.57 -34.74
C GLN A 282 -17.29 -42.52 -36.24
N ALA A 283 -16.67 -41.62 -36.99
CA ALA A 283 -16.80 -41.54 -38.44
C ALA A 283 -16.28 -42.82 -39.11
N GLY A 284 -15.10 -43.32 -38.70
CA GLY A 284 -14.55 -44.59 -39.18
C GLY A 284 -15.45 -45.78 -38.87
N LYS A 285 -16.03 -45.84 -37.66
CA LYS A 285 -17.01 -46.89 -37.32
C LYS A 285 -18.28 -46.78 -38.17
N ARG A 286 -18.83 -45.57 -38.34
CA ARG A 286 -20.00 -45.34 -39.21
C ARG A 286 -19.72 -45.78 -40.65
N GLN A 287 -18.54 -45.48 -41.18
CA GLN A 287 -18.12 -45.90 -42.52
C GLN A 287 -18.02 -47.42 -42.63
N ALA A 288 -17.36 -48.10 -41.68
CA ALA A 288 -17.28 -49.55 -41.68
C ALA A 288 -18.66 -50.24 -41.53
N ASP A 289 -19.56 -49.67 -40.71
CA ASP A 289 -20.93 -50.15 -40.56
C ASP A 289 -21.75 -49.99 -41.86
N LEU A 290 -21.45 -48.96 -42.67
CA LEU A 290 -22.04 -48.77 -44.01
C LEU A 290 -21.42 -49.72 -45.03
N GLU A 291 -20.09 -49.89 -45.04
CA GLU A 291 -19.41 -50.85 -45.92
C GLU A 291 -19.94 -52.27 -45.72
N ALA A 292 -20.03 -52.73 -44.46
CA ALA A 292 -20.60 -54.02 -44.12
C ALA A 292 -22.09 -54.15 -44.49
N LEU A 293 -22.86 -53.05 -44.45
CA LEU A 293 -24.24 -53.03 -44.93
C LEU A 293 -24.28 -53.26 -46.44
N PHE A 294 -23.52 -52.50 -47.22
CA PHE A 294 -23.56 -52.60 -48.69
C PHE A 294 -23.01 -53.93 -49.21
N GLU A 295 -21.96 -54.48 -48.59
CA GLU A 295 -21.48 -55.85 -48.89
C GLU A 295 -22.57 -56.89 -48.59
N GLY A 296 -23.26 -56.75 -47.45
CA GLY A 296 -24.39 -57.61 -47.10
C GLY A 296 -25.54 -57.51 -48.09
N LEU A 297 -25.88 -56.30 -48.55
CA LEU A 297 -26.91 -56.06 -49.56
C LEU A 297 -26.56 -56.69 -50.91
N GLU A 298 -25.29 -56.69 -51.32
CA GLU A 298 -24.80 -57.37 -52.55
C GLU A 298 -24.88 -58.89 -52.45
N MET A 299 -24.61 -59.46 -51.27
CA MET A 299 -24.69 -60.90 -51.02
C MET A 299 -26.09 -61.39 -50.62
N GLY A 300 -27.09 -60.50 -50.57
CA GLY A 300 -28.46 -60.82 -50.17
C GLY A 300 -28.63 -61.16 -48.68
N GLN A 301 -27.67 -60.78 -47.83
CA GLN A 301 -27.66 -61.02 -46.39
C GLN A 301 -27.57 -59.71 -45.61
N LEU A 302 -28.65 -59.31 -44.94
CA LEU A 302 -28.66 -58.08 -44.15
C LEU A 302 -27.99 -58.28 -42.77
N PRO A 303 -27.03 -57.43 -42.36
CA PRO A 303 -26.47 -57.46 -41.01
C PRO A 303 -27.54 -57.23 -39.93
N GLU A 304 -27.45 -57.92 -38.79
CA GLU A 304 -28.49 -57.88 -37.75
C GLU A 304 -28.78 -56.48 -37.20
N GLN A 305 -27.76 -55.63 -37.15
CA GLN A 305 -27.86 -54.24 -36.70
C GLN A 305 -28.78 -53.36 -37.57
N TRP A 306 -29.08 -53.76 -38.81
CA TRP A 306 -29.99 -53.06 -39.72
C TRP A 306 -31.37 -53.72 -39.84
N LYS A 307 -31.59 -54.90 -39.23
CA LYS A 307 -32.88 -55.62 -39.18
C LYS A 307 -33.85 -54.99 -38.17
N LYS A 308 -34.25 -53.73 -38.36
CA LYS A 308 -35.33 -53.12 -37.58
C LYS A 308 -36.56 -52.96 -38.48
N ASN A 309 -37.68 -53.58 -38.13
CA ASN A 309 -38.97 -53.38 -38.81
C ASN A 309 -39.45 -51.94 -38.64
N ILE A 310 -39.01 -51.06 -39.52
CA ILE A 310 -39.61 -49.74 -39.68
C ILE A 310 -40.73 -49.90 -40.70
N VAL A 311 -41.97 -49.92 -40.21
CA VAL A 311 -43.15 -49.80 -41.09
C VAL A 311 -43.17 -48.37 -41.57
N SER A 312 -42.89 -48.19 -42.86
CA SER A 312 -42.97 -46.90 -43.53
C SER A 312 -44.08 -46.98 -44.57
N SER A 313 -44.88 -45.92 -44.66
CA SER A 313 -45.98 -45.81 -45.62
C SER A 313 -45.54 -45.40 -47.03
N LEU A 314 -44.23 -45.19 -47.21
CA LEU A 314 -43.62 -44.71 -48.45
C LEU A 314 -43.09 -45.90 -49.25
N SER A 315 -43.07 -45.77 -50.57
CA SER A 315 -42.46 -46.78 -51.44
C SER A 315 -40.92 -46.72 -51.37
N SER A 316 -40.26 -47.82 -51.75
CA SER A 316 -38.78 -47.86 -51.81
C SER A 316 -38.22 -46.76 -52.72
N ASP A 317 -38.90 -46.45 -53.82
CA ASP A 317 -38.40 -45.51 -54.82
C ASP A 317 -38.58 -44.06 -54.37
N GLU A 318 -39.68 -43.75 -53.68
CA GLU A 318 -39.86 -42.46 -53.00
C GLU A 318 -38.81 -42.23 -51.90
N MET A 319 -38.44 -43.27 -51.13
CA MET A 319 -37.39 -43.15 -50.11
C MET A 319 -36.00 -42.95 -50.70
N LEU A 320 -35.68 -43.61 -51.83
CA LEU A 320 -34.42 -43.41 -52.53
C LEU A 320 -34.30 -41.98 -53.07
N ILE A 321 -35.38 -41.45 -53.63
CA ILE A 321 -35.44 -40.05 -54.11
C ILE A 321 -35.30 -39.07 -52.93
N ARG A 322 -35.91 -39.37 -51.76
CA ARG A 322 -35.70 -38.57 -50.53
C ARG A 322 -34.23 -38.56 -50.10
N LEU A 323 -33.54 -39.70 -50.14
CA LEU A 323 -32.10 -39.79 -49.86
C LEU A 323 -31.25 -39.00 -50.88
N GLU A 324 -31.59 -39.07 -52.17
CA GLU A 324 -30.92 -38.29 -53.23
C GLU A 324 -31.09 -36.77 -53.01
N ILE A 325 -32.26 -36.31 -52.58
CA ILE A 325 -32.52 -34.89 -52.27
C ILE A 325 -31.73 -34.45 -51.02
N LEU A 326 -31.65 -35.30 -49.99
CA LEU A 326 -30.96 -34.98 -48.73
C LEU A 326 -29.43 -35.00 -48.86
N SER A 327 -28.90 -35.82 -49.78
CA SER A 327 -27.48 -35.92 -50.08
C SER A 327 -27.03 -35.06 -51.28
N ASP A 328 -27.91 -34.23 -51.84
CA ASP A 328 -27.68 -33.36 -53.02
C ASP A 328 -27.13 -34.11 -54.26
N VAL A 329 -27.61 -35.34 -54.47
CA VAL A 329 -27.27 -36.17 -55.63
C VAL A 329 -28.37 -36.02 -56.68
N GLU A 330 -28.02 -35.88 -57.96
CA GLU A 330 -28.99 -35.81 -59.06
C GLU A 330 -29.70 -37.17 -59.29
N SER A 331 -31.03 -37.13 -59.33
CA SER A 331 -31.84 -38.30 -59.71
C SER A 331 -31.77 -38.52 -61.22
N PRO A 332 -31.91 -39.77 -61.72
CA PRO A 332 -32.00 -40.06 -63.15
C PRO A 332 -33.09 -39.24 -63.86
N GLU A 333 -32.88 -38.90 -65.14
CA GLU A 333 -33.78 -38.01 -65.89
C GLU A 333 -35.25 -38.47 -65.92
N MET A 334 -35.46 -39.78 -65.87
CA MET A 334 -36.78 -40.42 -65.88
C MET A 334 -37.59 -40.17 -64.59
N LEU A 335 -36.94 -39.74 -63.50
CA LEU A 335 -37.55 -39.55 -62.17
C LEU A 335 -37.62 -38.07 -61.76
N LYS A 336 -37.37 -37.13 -62.68
CA LYS A 336 -37.40 -35.67 -62.41
C LYS A 336 -38.75 -35.20 -61.86
N ASP A 337 -39.86 -35.66 -62.43
CA ASP A 337 -41.22 -35.28 -62.00
C ASP A 337 -41.56 -35.84 -60.61
N GLU A 338 -41.10 -37.05 -60.30
CA GLU A 338 -41.28 -37.67 -58.98
C GLU A 338 -40.41 -36.99 -57.92
N ARG A 339 -39.19 -36.57 -58.27
CA ARG A 339 -38.32 -35.77 -57.39
C ARG A 339 -39.00 -34.47 -56.95
N VAL A 340 -39.64 -33.74 -57.87
CA VAL A 340 -40.34 -32.49 -57.53
C VAL A 340 -41.52 -32.76 -56.58
N LYS A 341 -42.29 -33.83 -56.79
CA LYS A 341 -43.39 -34.21 -55.89
C LYS A 341 -42.87 -34.55 -54.48
N VAL A 342 -41.79 -35.32 -54.41
CA VAL A 342 -41.14 -35.70 -53.14
C VAL A 342 -40.57 -34.47 -52.43
N GLN A 343 -39.99 -33.51 -53.14
CA GLN A 343 -39.51 -32.23 -52.57
C GLN A 343 -40.63 -31.42 -51.92
N ILE A 344 -41.80 -31.34 -52.57
CA ILE A 344 -42.97 -30.62 -52.03
C ILE A 344 -43.47 -31.31 -50.75
N ALA A 345 -43.61 -32.64 -50.78
CA ALA A 345 -44.01 -33.41 -49.60
C ALA A 345 -43.03 -33.26 -48.43
N MET A 346 -41.72 -33.23 -48.70
CA MET A 346 -40.70 -33.01 -47.68
C MET A 346 -40.74 -31.59 -47.08
N LEU A 347 -41.09 -30.57 -47.86
CA LEU A 347 -41.26 -29.20 -47.37
C LEU A 347 -42.46 -29.10 -46.43
N GLU A 348 -43.57 -29.75 -46.75
CA GLU A 348 -44.76 -29.85 -45.89
C GLU A 348 -44.46 -30.60 -44.59
N GLU A 349 -43.73 -31.72 -44.66
CA GLU A 349 -43.30 -32.47 -43.49
C GLU A 349 -42.36 -31.64 -42.57
N LYS A 350 -41.43 -30.86 -43.15
CA LYS A 350 -40.58 -29.92 -42.38
C LYS A 350 -41.38 -28.81 -41.70
N LEU A 351 -42.42 -28.28 -42.36
CA LEU A 351 -43.34 -27.29 -41.79
C LEU A 351 -44.16 -27.84 -40.60
N SER A 352 -44.38 -29.16 -40.57
CA SER A 352 -45.07 -29.85 -39.46
C SER A 352 -44.16 -30.28 -38.31
N GLY A 353 -42.84 -30.03 -38.41
CA GLY A 353 -41.86 -30.31 -37.34
C GLY A 353 -41.35 -31.76 -37.28
N SER A 354 -41.52 -32.53 -38.36
CA SER A 354 -41.02 -33.90 -38.46
C SER A 354 -39.56 -33.90 -38.93
N ASP A 355 -38.60 -34.02 -38.01
CA ASP A 355 -37.17 -34.19 -38.35
C ASP A 355 -36.90 -35.65 -38.73
N ILE A 356 -37.10 -35.99 -40.01
CA ILE A 356 -36.78 -37.31 -40.52
C ILE A 356 -35.27 -37.37 -40.81
N ASN A 357 -34.54 -38.19 -40.06
CA ASN A 357 -33.09 -38.38 -40.20
C ASN A 357 -32.76 -39.30 -41.39
N ASN A 358 -31.68 -39.00 -42.12
CA ASN A 358 -31.15 -39.82 -43.22
C ASN A 358 -30.99 -41.30 -42.84
N GLN A 359 -30.61 -41.60 -41.59
CA GLN A 359 -30.49 -42.99 -41.12
C GLN A 359 -31.83 -43.73 -41.01
N ASP A 360 -32.92 -43.03 -40.72
CA ASP A 360 -34.24 -43.65 -40.57
C ASP A 360 -34.90 -43.89 -41.93
N ILE A 361 -34.66 -43.00 -42.90
CA ILE A 361 -35.04 -43.20 -44.31
C ILE A 361 -34.24 -44.36 -44.92
N LEU A 362 -32.93 -44.44 -44.65
CA LEU A 362 -32.09 -45.55 -45.10
C LEU A 362 -32.57 -46.89 -44.55
N LYS A 363 -32.90 -46.96 -43.25
CA LYS A 363 -33.47 -48.17 -42.66
C LYS A 363 -34.85 -48.50 -43.25
N GLY A 364 -35.71 -47.50 -43.49
CA GLY A 364 -37.01 -47.71 -44.15
C GLY A 364 -36.86 -48.26 -45.57
N PHE A 365 -35.88 -47.75 -46.33
CA PHE A 365 -35.56 -48.22 -47.69
C PHE A 365 -35.10 -49.69 -47.70
N ILE A 366 -34.17 -50.03 -46.80
CA ILE A 366 -33.62 -51.39 -46.70
C ILE A 366 -34.71 -52.43 -46.36
N ASN A 367 -35.69 -52.08 -45.53
CA ASN A 367 -36.75 -53.02 -45.13
C ASN A 367 -37.93 -53.09 -46.13
N SER A 368 -38.12 -52.07 -46.98
CA SER A 368 -39.19 -52.03 -47.97
C SER A 368 -38.78 -52.61 -49.33
N CYS A 369 -37.48 -52.81 -49.57
CA CYS A 369 -36.95 -53.34 -50.83
C CYS A 369 -36.79 -54.88 -50.80
N PRO A 370 -37.28 -55.62 -51.80
CA PRO A 370 -37.05 -57.07 -51.89
C PRO A 370 -35.58 -57.39 -52.17
N LEU A 371 -34.99 -58.32 -51.41
CA LEU A 371 -33.63 -58.82 -51.64
C LEU A 371 -33.64 -59.91 -52.74
N PRO A 372 -32.67 -59.92 -53.69
CA PRO A 372 -31.56 -58.99 -53.85
C PRO A 372 -31.98 -57.66 -54.51
N ILE A 373 -31.38 -56.55 -54.05
CA ILE A 373 -31.66 -55.21 -54.59
C ILE A 373 -31.17 -55.12 -56.04
N GLU A 374 -31.98 -54.52 -56.91
CA GLU A 374 -31.61 -54.22 -58.29
C GLU A 374 -30.31 -53.40 -58.36
N SER A 375 -29.39 -53.77 -59.25
CA SER A 375 -28.05 -53.18 -59.35
C SER A 375 -28.08 -51.65 -59.56
N GLU A 376 -29.08 -51.14 -60.28
CA GLU A 376 -29.26 -49.71 -60.51
C GLU A 376 -29.65 -48.95 -59.23
N LYS A 377 -30.56 -49.51 -58.40
CA LYS A 377 -30.98 -48.92 -57.13
C LYS A 377 -29.85 -48.94 -56.10
N LEU A 378 -29.05 -50.02 -56.10
CA LEU A 378 -27.89 -50.14 -55.23
C LEU A 378 -26.79 -49.11 -55.55
N VAL A 379 -26.49 -48.88 -56.83
CA VAL A 379 -25.51 -47.86 -57.27
C VAL A 379 -25.97 -46.45 -56.89
N ARG A 380 -27.26 -46.16 -57.04
CA ARG A 380 -27.84 -44.87 -56.62
C ARG A 380 -27.75 -44.67 -55.11
N LEU A 381 -28.05 -45.72 -54.33
CA LEU A 381 -27.95 -45.68 -52.88
C LEU A 381 -26.50 -45.51 -52.40
N LYS A 382 -25.51 -46.18 -53.02
CA LYS A 382 -24.07 -45.99 -52.73
C LYS A 382 -23.63 -44.54 -52.92
N ARG A 383 -24.03 -43.92 -54.04
CA ARG A 383 -23.75 -42.50 -54.33
C ARG A 383 -24.34 -41.56 -53.27
N CYS A 384 -25.54 -41.84 -52.77
CA CYS A 384 -26.17 -41.03 -51.72
C CYS A 384 -25.46 -41.11 -50.37
N MET A 385 -24.76 -42.22 -50.11
CA MET A 385 -24.05 -42.46 -48.85
C MET A 385 -22.54 -42.16 -48.94
N GLY A 386 -22.07 -41.61 -50.06
CA GLY A 386 -20.67 -41.23 -50.26
C GLY A 386 -19.72 -42.43 -50.42
N MET A 387 -20.24 -43.56 -50.91
CA MET A 387 -19.53 -44.83 -51.12
C MET A 387 -19.25 -45.15 -52.58
#